data_AF-A0AA41MVD6-F1
#
_entry.id   AF-A0AA41MVD6-F1
#
_cell.length_a   1.000
_cell.length_b   1.000
_cell.length_c   1.000
_cell.angle_alpha   90.00
_cell.angle_beta   90.00
_cell.angle_gamma   90.00
#
_symmetry.space_group_name_H-M   'P 1'
#
loop_
_entity.id
_entity.type
_entity.pdbx_description
1 polymer ?
#
loop_
_entity_poly.entity_id
_entity_poly.type
_entity_poly.pdbx_seq_one_letter_code
_entity_poly.pdbx_strand_id
1 'polypeptide(L)' 'MDFYKTSACTNLNIKESFTCLTELVLQAHRKELDGLRIRTSNELALAELEEEEGKPEGPVNSSKTC' A
#
# COMPACT_ATOMS: atom_id res chain seq x y z
N MET A 1 0.03 17.80 15.28
CA MET A 1 1.27 18.57 15.07
C MET A 1 1.57 19.26 16.37
N ASP A 2 2.78 19.04 16.89
CA ASP A 2 3.27 19.82 18.02
C ASP A 2 3.60 21.24 17.55
N PHE A 3 3.27 22.23 18.39
CA PHE A 3 3.50 23.63 18.05
C PHE A 3 4.95 24.02 18.36
N TYR A 4 5.70 24.44 17.34
CA TYR A 4 7.04 25.02 17.51
C TYR A 4 6.95 26.53 17.60
N LYS A 5 7.35 27.09 18.73
CA LYS A 5 7.65 28.53 18.80
C LYS A 5 8.90 28.81 17.97
N THR A 6 8.81 29.70 17.00
CA THR A 6 9.93 30.12 16.15
C THR A 6 10.17 31.62 16.25
N SER A 7 11.39 32.05 15.95
CA SER A 7 11.73 33.47 15.81
C SER A 7 12.80 33.62 14.74
N ALA A 8 12.47 34.29 13.64
CA ALA A 8 13.40 34.57 12.56
C ALA A 8 14.52 35.52 13.01
N CYS A 9 14.17 36.54 13.82
CA CYS A 9 15.12 37.55 14.31
C CYS A 9 16.23 36.94 15.18
N THR A 10 15.89 35.94 15.99
CA THR A 10 16.86 35.26 16.88
C THR A 10 17.31 33.91 16.33
N ASN A 11 16.94 33.57 15.09
CA ASN A 11 17.17 32.26 14.48
C ASN A 11 16.74 31.07 15.38
N LEU A 12 15.66 31.25 16.14
CA LEU A 12 15.16 30.22 17.05
C LEU A 12 14.28 29.24 16.28
N ASN A 13 14.64 27.95 16.34
CA ASN A 13 13.87 26.82 15.83
C ASN A 13 13.54 26.88 14.32
N ILE A 14 14.24 27.70 13.53
CA ILE A 14 13.97 27.85 12.10
C ILE A 14 14.28 26.54 11.38
N LYS A 15 15.48 26.00 11.58
CA LYS A 15 15.90 24.74 10.96
C LYS A 15 15.01 23.58 11.40
N GLU A 16 14.81 23.46 12.71
CA GLU A 16 14.05 22.37 13.33
C GLU A 16 12.61 22.34 12.82
N SER A 17 11.99 23.52 12.64
CA SER A 17 10.62 23.61 12.11
C SER A 17 10.54 23.11 10.67
N PHE A 18 11.48 23.49 9.80
CA PHE A 18 11.51 23.00 8.42
C PHE A 18 11.89 21.51 8.34
N THR A 19 12.79 21.04 9.20
CA THR A 19 13.12 19.61 9.31
C THR A 19 11.89 18.81 9.70
N CYS A 20 11.21 19.18 10.79
CA CYS A 20 10.00 18.49 11.23
C CYS A 20 8.90 18.51 10.17
N LEU A 21 8.67 19.65 9.52
CA LEU A 21 7.70 19.75 8.42
C LEU A 21 8.05 18.79 7.27
N THR A 22 9.32 18.72 6.89
CA THR A 22 9.79 17.83 5.82
C THR A 22 9.60 16.36 6.19
N GLU A 23 9.91 15.99 7.43
CA GLU A 23 9.70 14.62 7.93
C GLU A 23 8.24 14.21 7.88
N LEU A 24 7.32 15.10 8.27
CA LEU A 24 5.88 14.84 8.20
C LEU A 24 5.38 14.65 6.78
N VAL A 25 5.88 15.45 5.82
CA VAL A 25 5.55 15.27 4.39
C VAL A 25 6.05 13.92 3.88
N LEU A 26 7.29 13.55 4.20
CA LEU A 26 7.86 12.26 3.80
C LEU A 26 7.08 11.08 4.41
N GLN A 27 6.66 11.19 5.67
CA GLN A 27 5.86 10.17 6.34
C GLN A 27 4.49 10.01 5.69
N ALA A 28 3.81 11.13 5.37
CA ALA A 28 2.53 11.10 4.68
C ALA A 28 2.64 10.42 3.30
N HIS A 29 3.65 10.78 2.53
CA HIS A 29 3.89 10.20 1.21
C HIS A 29 4.22 8.70 1.28
N ARG A 30 5.05 8.27 2.25
CA ARG A 30 5.32 6.83 2.45
C ARG A 30 4.05 6.06 2.78
N LYS A 31 3.21 6.59 3.67
CA LYS A 31 1.95 5.95 4.06
C LYS A 31 1.00 5.76 2.87
N GLU A 32 0.93 6.75 1.98
CA GLU A 32 0.13 6.65 0.75
C GLU A 32 0.66 5.54 -0.19
N LEU A 33 1.98 5.51 -0.42
CA LEU A 33 2.62 4.48 -1.24
C LEU A 33 2.46 3.08 -0.66
N ASP A 34 2.58 2.94 0.67
CA ASP A 34 2.37 1.66 1.34
C ASP A 34 0.93 1.18 1.18
N GLY A 35 -0.06 2.08 1.30
CA GLY A 35 -1.46 1.78 1.03
C GLY A 35 -1.70 1.31 -0.42
N LEU A 36 -1.05 1.96 -1.39
CA LEU A 36 -1.12 1.57 -2.79
C LEU A 36 -0.50 0.19 -3.03
N ARG A 37 0.67 -0.08 -2.45
CA ARG A 37 1.36 -1.38 -2.56
C ARG A 37 0.50 -2.51 -2.01
N ILE A 38 -0.12 -2.31 -0.84
CA ILE A 38 -1.04 -3.29 -0.25
C ILE A 38 -2.23 -3.55 -1.17
N ARG A 39 -2.82 -2.48 -1.73
CA ARG A 39 -3.95 -2.60 -2.67
C ARG A 39 -3.57 -3.44 -3.90
N THR A 40 -2.44 -3.14 -4.54
CA THR A 40 -1.96 -3.89 -5.72
C THR A 40 -1.65 -5.34 -5.37
N SER A 41 -1.05 -5.61 -4.20
CA SER A 41 -0.79 -6.99 -3.75
C SER A 41 -2.08 -7.79 -3.55
N ASN A 42 -3.12 -7.16 -3.01
CA ASN A 42 -4.41 -7.82 -2.80
C ASN A 42 -5.12 -8.10 -4.13
N GLU A 43 -5.05 -7.17 -5.08
CA GLU A 43 -5.60 -7.34 -6.43
C GLU A 43 -4.92 -8.49 -7.18
N LEU A 44 -3.59 -8.58 -7.08
CA LEU A 44 -2.83 -9.67 -7.69
C LEU A 44 -3.16 -11.03 -7.05
N ALA A 45 -3.26 -11.10 -5.73
CA ALA A 45 -3.68 -12.31 -5.02
C ALA A 45 -5.11 -12.75 -5.39
N LEU A 46 -6.03 -11.81 -5.63
CA LEU A 46 -7.38 -12.13 -6.09
C LEU A 46 -7.38 -12.68 -7.52
N ALA A 47 -6.59 -12.10 -8.43
CA ALA A 47 -6.47 -12.59 -9.80
C ALA A 47 -5.90 -14.02 -9.88
N GLU A 48 -4.91 -14.36 -9.03
CA GLU A 48 -4.36 -15.72 -8.94
C GLU A 48 -5.41 -16.75 -8.50
N LEU A 49 -6.33 -16.37 -7.60
CA LEU A 49 -7.41 -17.25 -7.14
C LEU A 49 -8.49 -17.45 -8.21
N GLU A 50 -8.81 -16.42 -9.00
CA GLU A 50 -9.78 -16.52 -10.11
C GLU A 50 -9.28 -17.45 -11.24
N GLU A 51 -7.96 -17.56 -11.46
CA GLU A 51 -7.39 -18.46 -12.46
C GLU A 51 -7.54 -19.96 -12.09
N GLU A 52 -7.63 -20.29 -10.79
CA GLU A 52 -7.79 -21.68 -10.34
C GLU A 52 -9.22 -22.22 -10.56
N GLU A 53 -10.25 -21.36 -10.42
CA GLU A 53 -11.67 -21.76 -10.51
C GLU A 53 -12.17 -21.97 -11.95
N GLY A 54 -11.36 -21.60 -12.95
CA GLY A 54 -11.73 -21.63 -14.38
C GLY A 54 -11.51 -22.96 -15.12
N LYS A 55 -11.07 -24.03 -14.46
CA LYS A 55 -10.83 -25.32 -15.15
C LYS A 55 -12.15 -26.12 -15.27
N PRO A 56 -12.73 -26.30 -16.47
CA PRO A 56 -13.90 -27.16 -16.62
C PRO A 56 -13.49 -28.60 -16.30
N GLU A 57 -14.23 -29.23 -15.37
CA GLU A 57 -14.17 -30.66 -15.12
C GLU A 57 -14.39 -31.39 -16.47
N GLY A 58 -13.35 -32.06 -16.95
CA GLY A 58 -13.39 -32.81 -18.20
C GLY A 58 -14.47 -33.90 -18.16
N PRO A 59 -15.02 -34.30 -19.31
CA PRO A 59 -16.23 -35.09 -19.37
C PRO A 59 -16.03 -36.45 -18.68
N VAL A 60 -16.89 -36.72 -17.70
CA VAL A 60 -17.12 -38.03 -17.09
C VAL A 60 -17.45 -39.03 -18.19
N ASN A 61 -16.44 -39.73 -18.73
CA ASN A 61 -16.69 -40.89 -19.56
C ASN A 61 -17.09 -42.05 -18.63
N SER A 62 -18.40 -42.20 -18.47
CA SER A 62 -19.00 -43.42 -17.93
C SER A 62 -18.80 -44.55 -18.95
N SER A 63 -17.69 -45.27 -18.85
CA SER A 63 -17.49 -46.51 -19.59
C SER A 63 -18.08 -47.67 -18.79
N LYS A 64 -19.40 -47.85 -18.84
CA LYS A 64 -20.03 -49.14 -18.57
C LYS A 64 -19.96 -49.97 -19.86
N THR A 65 -19.29 -51.12 -19.82
CA THR A 65 -19.81 -52.46 -20.20
C THR A 65 -18.67 -53.42 -20.54
N CYS A 66 -18.93 -54.68 -20.15
CA CYS A 66 -18.18 -55.93 -20.29
C CYS A 66 -17.81 -56.30 -21.73
#